data_AF-A0A350CN53-F1
#
_entry.id   AF-A0A350CN53-F1
#
_cell.length_a   1.000
_cell.length_b   1.000
_cell.length_c   1.000
_cell.angle_alpha   90.00
_cell.angle_beta   90.00
_cell.angle_gamma   90.00
#
_symmetry.space_group_name_H-M   'P 1'
#
loop_
_entity.id
_entity.type
_entity.pdbx_description
1 polymer ?
#
loop_
_entity_poly.entity_id
_entity_poly.type
_entity_poly.pdbx_seq_one_letter_code
_entity_poly.pdbx_strand_id
1 'polypeptide(L)'
;MHTRLAILDLAARHRLDAATFAALRRLAGLDRGPVLSLQLVRRALAYIAALLGGLGLIFFVAANWHSLGRAGQFGLLQGFTLLTCVGAALLPRARAPLSLLGLLSIGGLFAYFGQTYQTGADAWQLFALWTALALPLALGARSDVVWAAWVIVASAAIATWSWSLGYRLHGGPVTALLATGLAGLTGKPLQRFTGAGPVSFNLAVLIATAWLAASSSIVSLPVLLAACGLLAQRALFDVVALSTVALGLLFVVLSKAADALLSGSWDIGAVFLLALLALAALAGAVRGILFLNNSYRQQGEAP
;
A
#
# COMPACT_ATOMS: atom_id res chain seq x y z
N MET A 1 -17.36 -6.10 20.80
CA MET A 1 -16.64 -5.46 21.94
C MET A 1 -15.26 -6.06 22.14
N HIS A 2 -14.20 -5.25 22.28
CA HIS A 2 -12.90 -5.76 22.76
C HIS A 2 -13.05 -6.28 24.19
N THR A 3 -12.67 -7.54 24.45
CA THR A 3 -12.81 -8.22 25.75
C THR A 3 -12.28 -7.39 26.93
N ARG A 4 -11.23 -6.59 26.71
CA ARG A 4 -10.70 -5.63 27.70
C ARG A 4 -11.70 -4.54 28.11
N LEU A 5 -12.40 -3.94 27.15
CA LEU A 5 -13.39 -2.89 27.42
C LEU A 5 -14.62 -3.46 28.12
N ALA A 6 -15.07 -4.66 27.71
CA ALA A 6 -16.17 -5.36 28.37
C ALA A 6 -15.86 -5.70 29.83
N ILE A 7 -14.62 -6.10 30.14
CA ILE A 7 -14.18 -6.41 31.51
C ILE A 7 -14.06 -5.15 32.37
N LEU A 8 -13.61 -4.03 31.80
CA LEU A 8 -13.57 -2.74 32.49
C LEU A 8 -14.98 -2.21 32.79
N ASP A 9 -15.90 -2.35 31.84
CA ASP A 9 -17.31 -1.99 32.03
C ASP A 9 -17.98 -2.89 33.08
N LEU A 10 -17.71 -4.20 33.05
CA LEU A 10 -18.19 -5.14 34.08
C LEU A 10 -17.64 -4.80 35.47
N ALA A 11 -16.35 -4.46 35.56
CA ALA A 11 -15.71 -4.07 36.81
C ALA A 11 -16.27 -2.76 37.38
N ALA A 12 -16.56 -1.79 36.50
CA ALA A 12 -17.18 -0.52 36.86
C ALA A 12 -18.63 -0.72 37.34
N ARG A 13 -19.42 -1.53 36.63
CA ARG A 13 -20.82 -1.83 36.99
C ARG A 13 -20.96 -2.57 38.31
N HIS A 14 -20.07 -3.53 38.58
CA HIS A 14 -20.14 -4.37 39.79
C HIS A 14 -19.22 -3.92 40.94
N ARG A 15 -18.54 -2.76 40.80
CA ARG A 15 -17.58 -2.23 41.79
C ARG A 15 -16.63 -3.30 42.33
N LEU A 16 -16.05 -4.09 41.43
CA LEU A 16 -15.16 -5.18 41.80
C LEU A 16 -13.96 -4.63 42.59
N ASP A 17 -13.60 -5.31 43.68
CA ASP A 17 -12.37 -5.00 44.42
C ASP A 17 -11.13 -5.38 43.58
N ALA A 18 -9.97 -4.87 43.99
CA ALA A 18 -8.72 -5.08 43.24
C ALA A 18 -8.36 -6.58 43.09
N ALA A 19 -8.68 -7.40 44.10
CA ALA A 19 -8.41 -8.83 44.10
C ALA A 19 -9.32 -9.59 43.12
N THR A 20 -10.63 -9.32 43.14
CA THR A 20 -11.61 -9.96 42.24
C THR A 20 -11.42 -9.48 40.81
N PHE A 21 -11.07 -8.21 40.60
CA PHE A 21 -10.70 -7.71 39.27
C PHE A 21 -9.45 -8.40 38.71
N ALA A 22 -8.43 -8.63 39.55
CA ALA A 22 -7.24 -9.40 39.16
C ALA A 22 -7.58 -10.87 38.84
N ALA A 23 -8.45 -11.50 39.65
CA ALA A 23 -8.92 -12.87 39.38
C ALA A 23 -9.69 -12.97 38.06
N LEU A 24 -10.56 -11.99 37.78
CA LEU A 24 -11.36 -11.92 36.55
C LEU A 24 -10.46 -11.71 35.32
N ARG A 25 -9.40 -10.88 35.44
CA ARG A 25 -8.38 -10.73 34.39
C ARG A 25 -7.62 -12.03 34.10
N ARG A 26 -7.25 -12.78 35.14
CA ARG A 26 -6.59 -14.10 35.01
C ARG A 26 -7.51 -15.12 34.33
N LEU A 27 -8.77 -15.19 34.76
CA LEU A 27 -9.79 -16.08 34.18
C LEU A 27 -10.10 -15.74 32.72
N ALA A 28 -10.18 -14.45 32.39
CA ALA A 28 -10.35 -13.96 31.03
C ALA A 28 -9.08 -14.10 30.17
N GLY A 29 -7.98 -14.59 30.74
CA GLY A 29 -6.70 -14.73 30.03
C GLY A 29 -6.08 -13.40 29.59
N LEU A 30 -6.49 -12.27 30.18
CA LEU A 30 -5.96 -10.95 29.84
C LEU A 30 -4.51 -10.74 30.28
N ASP A 31 -4.07 -11.54 31.26
CA ASP A 31 -2.68 -11.56 31.73
C ASP A 31 -1.79 -12.52 30.91
N ARG A 32 -2.39 -13.34 30.03
CA ARG A 32 -1.62 -14.00 28.98
C ARG A 32 -1.27 -12.92 27.96
N GLY A 33 0.00 -12.50 27.93
CA GLY A 33 0.50 -11.62 26.87
C GLY A 33 0.11 -12.19 25.50
N PRO A 34 -0.03 -11.35 24.45
CA PRO A 34 -0.44 -11.82 23.13
C PRO A 34 0.54 -12.92 22.69
N VAL A 35 0.12 -14.18 22.81
CA VAL A 35 0.96 -15.30 22.40
C VAL A 35 0.92 -15.26 20.89
N LEU A 36 1.97 -14.70 20.29
CA LEU A 36 2.19 -14.73 18.86
C LEU A 36 2.01 -16.19 18.41
N SER A 37 0.99 -16.44 17.60
CA SER A 37 0.74 -17.81 17.17
C SER A 37 1.97 -18.29 16.41
N LEU A 38 2.43 -19.51 16.70
CA LEU A 38 3.61 -20.09 16.04
C LEU A 38 3.48 -20.04 14.51
N GLN A 39 2.24 -20.13 14.00
CA GLN A 39 1.93 -19.98 12.58
C GLN A 39 2.19 -18.57 12.05
N LEU A 40 1.80 -17.53 12.79
CA LEU A 40 2.08 -16.13 12.42
C LEU A 40 3.58 -15.86 12.44
N VAL A 41 4.28 -16.34 13.48
CA VAL A 41 5.75 -16.25 13.58
C VAL A 41 6.40 -16.94 12.39
N ARG A 42 6.01 -18.17 12.06
CA ARG A 42 6.54 -18.91 10.90
C ARG A 42 6.27 -18.18 9.58
N ARG A 43 5.09 -17.60 9.39
CA ARG A 43 4.77 -16.82 8.19
C ARG A 43 5.61 -15.55 8.10
N ALA A 44 5.74 -14.82 9.20
CA ALA A 44 6.57 -13.62 9.28
C ALA A 44 8.04 -13.96 8.97
N LEU A 45 8.60 -15.00 9.59
CA LEU A 45 9.95 -15.48 9.27
C LEU A 45 10.10 -15.87 7.80
N ALA A 46 9.09 -16.50 7.19
CA ALA A 46 9.17 -16.89 5.79
C ALA A 46 9.22 -15.67 4.85
N TYR A 47 8.47 -14.59 5.15
CA TYR A 47 8.56 -13.34 4.39
C TYR A 47 9.88 -12.62 4.63
N ILE A 48 10.37 -12.58 5.87
CA ILE A 48 11.68 -12.02 6.21
C ILE A 48 12.78 -12.80 5.47
N ALA A 49 12.72 -14.13 5.45
CA ALA A 49 13.65 -14.97 4.71
C ALA A 49 13.58 -14.71 3.20
N ALA A 50 12.40 -14.47 2.63
CA ALA A 50 12.26 -14.08 1.23
C ALA A 50 12.89 -12.71 0.94
N LEU A 51 12.67 -11.70 1.80
CA LEU A 51 13.27 -10.38 1.66
C LEU A 51 14.80 -10.44 1.77
N LEU A 52 15.30 -11.11 2.81
CA LEU A 52 16.74 -11.29 3.03
C LEU A 52 17.38 -12.16 1.95
N GLY A 53 16.67 -13.17 1.43
CA GLY A 53 17.12 -14.00 0.32
C GLY A 53 17.28 -13.18 -0.97
N GLY A 54 16.32 -12.31 -1.27
CA GLY A 54 16.42 -11.40 -2.42
C GLY A 54 17.55 -10.39 -2.27
N LEU A 55 17.72 -9.80 -1.08
CA LEU A 55 18.83 -8.90 -0.79
C LEU A 55 20.20 -9.63 -0.85
N GLY A 56 20.26 -10.82 -0.28
CA GLY A 56 21.44 -11.69 -0.28
C GLY A 56 21.85 -12.09 -1.70
N LEU A 57 20.89 -12.36 -2.59
CA LEU A 57 21.16 -12.59 -4.01
C LEU A 57 21.87 -11.40 -4.66
N ILE A 58 21.35 -10.18 -4.45
CA ILE A 58 21.94 -8.95 -5.01
C ILE A 58 23.35 -8.74 -4.47
N PHE A 59 23.55 -8.86 -3.15
CA PHE A 59 24.86 -8.72 -2.54
C PHE A 59 25.83 -9.82 -2.93
N PHE A 60 25.36 -11.06 -3.12
CA PHE A 60 26.20 -12.15 -3.59
C PHE A 60 26.73 -11.87 -4.99
N VAL A 61 25.87 -11.43 -5.92
CA VAL A 61 26.28 -11.05 -7.28
C VAL A 61 27.26 -9.87 -7.25
N ALA A 62 26.99 -8.87 -6.42
CA ALA A 62 27.87 -7.71 -6.25
C ALA A 62 29.24 -8.09 -5.67
N ALA A 63 29.28 -8.94 -4.63
CA ALA A 63 30.52 -9.38 -4.00
C ALA A 63 31.38 -10.25 -4.92
N ASN A 64 30.74 -11.03 -5.80
CA ASN A 64 31.41 -11.91 -6.76
C ASN A 64 31.52 -11.30 -8.16
N TRP A 65 31.38 -9.97 -8.29
CA TRP A 65 31.27 -9.31 -9.59
C TRP A 65 32.48 -9.55 -10.49
N HIS A 66 33.69 -9.55 -9.93
CA HIS A 66 34.93 -9.80 -10.68
C HIS A 66 35.19 -11.28 -10.95
N SER A 67 34.68 -12.17 -10.09
CA SER A 67 34.93 -13.62 -10.15
C SER A 67 33.95 -14.33 -11.08
N LEU A 68 32.72 -13.83 -11.19
CA LEU A 68 31.69 -14.37 -12.07
C LEU A 68 31.74 -13.63 -13.41
N GLY A 69 32.11 -14.34 -14.49
CA GLY A 69 31.91 -13.82 -15.84
C GLY A 69 30.43 -13.53 -16.12
N ARG A 70 30.15 -12.67 -17.11
CA ARG A 70 28.78 -12.23 -17.46
C ARG A 70 27.78 -13.38 -17.59
N ALA A 71 28.18 -14.47 -18.26
CA ALA A 71 27.33 -15.65 -18.42
C ALA A 71 27.01 -16.32 -17.06
N GLY A 72 27.96 -16.35 -16.13
CA GLY A 72 27.75 -16.88 -14.78
C GLY A 72 26.81 -16.00 -13.95
N GLN A 73 26.93 -14.67 -14.06
CA GLN A 73 26.05 -13.71 -13.40
C GLN A 73 24.60 -13.86 -13.90
N PHE A 74 24.38 -13.88 -15.22
CA PHE A 74 23.06 -14.13 -15.81
C PHE A 74 22.53 -15.52 -15.47
N GLY A 75 23.34 -16.57 -15.60
CA GLY A 75 22.92 -17.95 -15.31
C GLY A 75 22.48 -18.11 -13.86
N LEU A 76 23.18 -17.48 -12.92
CA LEU A 76 22.81 -17.47 -11.50
C LEU A 76 21.48 -16.76 -11.27
N LEU A 77 21.33 -15.52 -11.78
CA LEU A 77 20.11 -14.73 -11.59
C LEU A 77 18.89 -15.39 -12.25
N GLN A 78 19.05 -15.91 -13.47
CA GLN A 78 17.99 -16.62 -14.19
C GLN A 78 17.63 -17.94 -13.51
N GLY A 79 18.64 -18.73 -13.12
CA GLY A 79 18.44 -20.00 -12.43
C GLY A 79 17.74 -19.83 -11.09
N PHE A 80 18.15 -18.83 -10.29
CA PHE A 80 17.51 -18.51 -9.02
C PHE A 80 16.07 -18.00 -9.21
N THR A 81 15.84 -17.15 -10.20
CA THR A 81 14.49 -16.66 -10.55
C THR A 81 13.59 -17.83 -10.98
N LEU A 82 14.07 -18.72 -11.84
CA LEU A 82 13.32 -19.89 -12.27
C LEU A 82 13.01 -20.82 -11.08
N LEU A 83 14.00 -21.10 -10.24
CA LEU A 83 13.83 -21.96 -9.06
C LEU A 83 12.76 -21.42 -8.11
N THR A 84 12.75 -20.11 -7.87
CA THR A 84 11.79 -19.46 -6.96
C THR A 84 10.39 -19.40 -7.55
N CYS A 85 10.25 -19.12 -8.86
CA CYS A 85 8.99 -19.20 -9.57
C CYS A 85 8.41 -20.62 -9.61
N VAL A 86 9.23 -21.62 -9.94
CA VAL A 86 8.82 -23.04 -9.93
C VAL A 86 8.45 -23.48 -8.51
N GLY A 87 9.25 -23.11 -7.52
CA GLY A 87 8.95 -23.38 -6.12
C GLY A 87 7.62 -22.76 -5.67
N ALA A 88 7.31 -21.53 -6.10
CA ALA A 88 6.03 -20.90 -5.80
C ALA A 88 4.85 -21.66 -6.42
N ALA A 89 5.00 -22.17 -7.65
CA ALA A 89 3.98 -22.98 -8.31
C ALA A 89 3.77 -24.32 -7.60
N LEU A 90 4.85 -25.03 -7.27
CA LEU A 90 4.83 -26.42 -6.80
C LEU A 90 4.66 -26.58 -5.29
N LEU A 91 4.96 -25.56 -4.48
CA LEU A 91 4.94 -25.66 -3.01
C LEU A 91 3.85 -24.75 -2.40
N PRO A 92 2.59 -25.21 -2.25
CA PRO A 92 1.48 -24.39 -1.76
C PRO A 92 1.75 -23.72 -0.41
N ARG A 93 2.47 -24.40 0.49
CA ARG A 93 2.80 -23.87 1.83
C ARG A 93 3.82 -22.72 1.82
N ALA A 94 4.66 -22.65 0.79
CA ALA A 94 5.69 -21.64 0.62
C ALA A 94 5.40 -20.69 -0.56
N ARG A 95 4.22 -20.81 -1.18
CA ARG A 95 3.87 -20.08 -2.40
C ARG A 95 4.03 -18.58 -2.25
N ALA A 96 3.45 -17.97 -1.21
CA ALA A 96 3.53 -16.52 -1.02
C ALA A 96 4.96 -15.99 -0.80
N PRO A 97 5.78 -16.53 0.12
CA PRO A 97 7.17 -16.08 0.28
C PRO A 97 8.04 -16.39 -0.94
N LEU A 98 7.85 -17.51 -1.63
CA LEU A 98 8.59 -17.81 -2.87
C LEU A 98 8.17 -16.91 -4.03
N SER A 99 6.88 -16.55 -4.15
CA SER A 99 6.41 -15.54 -5.10
C SER A 99 7.02 -14.17 -4.81
N LEU A 100 7.14 -13.77 -3.54
CA LEU A 100 7.80 -12.53 -3.16
C LEU A 100 9.29 -12.56 -3.55
N LEU A 101 9.99 -13.65 -3.22
CA LEU A 101 11.39 -13.84 -3.57
C LEU A 101 11.61 -13.86 -5.08
N GLY A 102 10.73 -14.53 -5.84
CA GLY A 102 10.73 -14.54 -7.29
C GLY A 102 10.51 -13.15 -7.87
N LEU A 103 9.54 -12.40 -7.35
CA LEU A 103 9.31 -10.99 -7.73
C LEU A 103 10.57 -10.15 -7.53
N LEU A 104 11.26 -10.27 -6.38
CA LEU A 104 12.51 -9.54 -6.12
C LEU A 104 13.64 -9.99 -7.07
N SER A 105 13.71 -11.29 -7.37
CA SER A 105 14.74 -11.87 -8.24
C SER A 105 14.57 -11.43 -9.70
N ILE A 106 13.33 -11.31 -10.18
CA ILE A 106 13.02 -10.72 -11.50
C ILE A 106 13.54 -9.27 -11.55
N GLY A 107 13.31 -8.49 -10.50
CA GLY A 107 13.83 -7.13 -10.39
C GLY A 107 15.35 -7.06 -10.41
N GLY A 108 16.01 -7.93 -9.64
CA GLY A 108 17.48 -8.05 -9.63
C GLY A 108 18.05 -8.44 -11.00
N LEU A 109 17.40 -9.36 -11.70
CA LEU A 109 17.76 -9.76 -13.07
C LEU A 109 17.66 -8.58 -14.05
N PHE A 110 16.58 -7.79 -14.00
CA PHE A 110 16.42 -6.63 -14.88
C PHE A 110 17.32 -5.46 -14.51
N ALA A 111 17.59 -5.24 -13.23
CA ALA A 111 18.57 -4.24 -12.79
C ALA A 111 19.96 -4.59 -13.33
N TYR A 112 20.37 -5.85 -13.20
CA TYR A 112 21.64 -6.32 -13.75
C TYR A 112 21.68 -6.24 -15.28
N PHE A 113 20.58 -6.60 -15.96
CA PHE A 113 20.46 -6.45 -17.40
C PHE A 113 20.64 -4.99 -17.86
N GLY A 114 19.93 -4.05 -17.24
CA GLY A 114 20.01 -2.63 -17.59
C GLY A 114 21.38 -1.99 -17.29
N GLN A 115 22.09 -2.48 -16.26
CA GLN A 115 23.46 -2.05 -15.99
C GLN A 115 24.47 -2.62 -17.00
N THR A 116 24.31 -3.89 -17.37
CA THR A 116 25.26 -4.61 -18.24
C THR A 116 25.09 -4.23 -19.71
N TYR A 117 23.84 -4.11 -20.14
CA TYR A 117 23.48 -3.71 -21.49
C TYR A 117 22.80 -2.35 -21.39
N GLN A 118 23.57 -1.29 -21.57
CA GLN A 118 23.06 0.06 -21.76
C GLN A 118 22.40 0.15 -23.14
N THR A 119 21.27 -0.53 -23.32
CA THR A 119 20.56 -0.66 -24.60
C THR A 119 19.86 0.62 -25.04
N GLY A 120 20.01 1.72 -24.31
CA GLY A 120 19.24 2.95 -24.50
C GLY A 120 17.74 2.79 -24.20
N ALA A 121 17.31 1.63 -23.68
CA ALA A 121 15.93 1.41 -23.27
C ALA A 121 15.58 2.28 -22.07
N ASP A 122 14.42 2.95 -22.14
CA ASP A 122 13.91 3.73 -21.03
C ASP A 122 13.67 2.84 -19.81
N ALA A 123 13.97 3.36 -18.61
CA ALA A 123 13.79 2.65 -17.35
C ALA A 123 12.37 2.07 -17.17
N TRP A 124 11.36 2.75 -17.72
CA TRP A 124 9.96 2.30 -17.62
C TRP A 124 9.70 0.95 -18.28
N GLN A 125 10.42 0.61 -19.35
CA GLN A 125 10.23 -0.65 -20.07
C GLN A 125 10.62 -1.84 -19.19
N LEU A 126 11.73 -1.72 -18.45
CA LEU A 126 12.20 -2.75 -17.53
C LEU A 126 11.23 -2.93 -16.36
N PHE A 127 10.73 -1.84 -15.79
CA PHE A 127 9.71 -1.92 -14.72
C PHE A 127 8.36 -2.45 -15.23
N ALA A 128 7.96 -2.11 -16.45
CA ALA A 128 6.73 -2.63 -17.06
C ALA A 128 6.84 -4.14 -17.29
N LEU A 129 7.96 -4.62 -17.82
CA LEU A 129 8.22 -6.05 -18.01
C LEU A 129 8.30 -6.79 -16.66
N TRP A 130 8.95 -6.19 -15.66
CA TRP A 130 8.96 -6.71 -14.29
C TRP A 130 7.54 -6.85 -13.74
N THR A 131 6.73 -5.79 -13.85
CA THR A 131 5.33 -5.79 -13.41
C THR A 131 4.53 -6.90 -14.09
N ALA A 132 4.67 -7.04 -15.42
CA ALA A 132 3.97 -8.04 -16.20
C ALA A 132 4.37 -9.47 -15.81
N LEU A 133 5.67 -9.75 -15.68
CA LEU A 133 6.17 -11.08 -15.29
C LEU A 133 5.88 -11.43 -13.83
N ALA A 134 5.79 -10.44 -12.95
CA ALA A 134 5.45 -10.64 -11.55
C ALA A 134 3.93 -10.81 -11.32
N LEU A 135 3.07 -10.44 -12.27
CA LEU A 135 1.62 -10.52 -12.12
C LEU A 135 1.10 -11.95 -11.91
N PRO A 136 1.54 -12.99 -12.65
CA PRO A 136 1.19 -14.38 -12.37
C PRO A 136 1.59 -14.83 -10.96
N LEU A 137 2.72 -14.34 -10.44
CA LEU A 137 3.18 -14.65 -9.08
C LEU A 137 2.26 -14.03 -8.02
N ALA A 138 1.81 -12.79 -8.23
CA ALA A 138 0.86 -12.10 -7.35
C ALA A 138 -0.51 -12.78 -7.35
N LEU A 139 -1.04 -13.09 -8.54
CA LEU A 139 -2.31 -13.81 -8.71
C LEU A 139 -2.25 -15.22 -8.10
N GLY A 140 -1.15 -15.96 -8.34
CA GLY A 140 -0.97 -17.30 -7.79
C GLY A 140 -0.80 -17.32 -6.28
N ALA A 141 -0.08 -16.33 -5.72
CA ALA A 141 0.16 -16.22 -4.29
C ALA A 141 -1.10 -15.87 -3.48
N ARG A 142 -2.01 -15.07 -4.07
CA ARG A 142 -3.20 -14.54 -3.38
C ARG A 142 -2.86 -13.97 -2.00
N SER A 143 -1.75 -13.25 -1.92
CA SER A 143 -1.18 -12.72 -0.68
C SER A 143 -1.08 -11.20 -0.75
N ASP A 144 -1.58 -10.55 0.30
CA ASP A 144 -1.57 -9.09 0.41
C ASP A 144 -0.15 -8.50 0.37
N VAL A 145 0.83 -9.20 0.95
CA VAL A 145 2.25 -8.78 0.96
C VAL A 145 2.84 -8.82 -0.46
N VAL A 146 2.51 -9.87 -1.24
CA VAL A 146 3.00 -10.00 -2.62
C VAL A 146 2.32 -8.96 -3.51
N TRP A 147 1.03 -8.71 -3.32
CA TRP A 147 0.32 -7.64 -4.02
C TRP A 147 0.85 -6.25 -3.67
N ALA A 148 1.21 -6.00 -2.41
CA ALA A 148 1.82 -4.73 -2.00
C ALA A 148 3.16 -4.51 -2.72
N ALA A 149 4.02 -5.52 -2.78
CA ALA A 149 5.27 -5.47 -3.54
C ALA A 149 5.01 -5.26 -5.04
N TRP A 150 4.01 -5.95 -5.61
CA TRP A 150 3.63 -5.80 -7.00
C TRP A 150 3.11 -4.38 -7.32
N VAL A 151 2.29 -3.80 -6.44
CA VAL A 151 1.80 -2.41 -6.57
C VAL A 151 2.98 -1.44 -6.58
N ILE A 152 3.98 -1.61 -5.72
CA ILE A 152 5.17 -0.74 -5.71
C ILE A 152 5.90 -0.79 -7.05
N VAL A 153 6.09 -2.00 -7.62
CA VAL A 153 6.75 -2.16 -8.92
C VAL A 153 5.91 -1.58 -10.06
N ALA A 154 4.60 -1.82 -10.05
CA ALA A 154 3.66 -1.26 -11.03
C ALA A 154 3.65 0.27 -10.99
N SER A 155 3.63 0.85 -9.78
CA SER A 155 3.75 2.28 -9.58
C SER A 155 5.11 2.81 -10.06
N ALA A 156 6.21 2.11 -9.82
CA ALA A 156 7.52 2.50 -10.36
C ALA A 156 7.53 2.50 -11.91
N ALA A 157 6.86 1.54 -12.54
CA ALA A 157 6.70 1.50 -14.00
C ALA A 157 5.95 2.75 -14.51
N ILE A 158 4.82 3.10 -13.88
CA ILE A 158 4.05 4.28 -14.26
C ILE A 158 4.86 5.57 -14.00
N ALA A 159 5.61 5.62 -12.90
CA ALA A 159 6.40 6.79 -12.50
C ALA A 159 7.49 7.09 -13.52
N THR A 160 8.25 6.06 -13.88
CA THR A 160 9.34 6.18 -14.85
C THR A 160 8.82 6.42 -16.26
N TRP A 161 7.62 5.92 -16.59
CA TRP A 161 6.95 6.25 -17.85
C TRP A 161 6.50 7.72 -17.88
N SER A 162 5.89 8.22 -16.80
CA SER A 162 5.58 9.64 -16.63
C SER A 162 6.80 10.51 -16.87
N TRP A 163 7.92 10.13 -16.27
CA TRP A 163 9.19 10.83 -16.41
C TRP A 163 9.66 10.88 -17.86
N SER A 164 9.59 9.77 -18.60
CA SER A 164 9.97 9.73 -20.02
C SER A 164 9.10 10.64 -20.90
N LEU A 165 7.88 10.94 -20.49
CA LEU A 165 6.97 11.87 -21.18
C LEU A 165 7.20 13.34 -20.79
N GLY A 166 8.19 13.63 -19.94
CA GLY A 166 8.47 14.98 -19.43
C GLY A 166 7.59 15.41 -18.25
N TYR A 167 6.61 14.59 -17.87
CA TYR A 167 5.84 14.77 -16.64
C TYR A 167 6.69 14.28 -15.46
N ARG A 168 7.49 15.18 -14.87
CA ARG A 168 8.41 14.90 -13.75
C ARG A 168 7.65 14.45 -12.49
N LEU A 169 7.52 15.34 -11.50
CA LEU A 169 6.82 15.03 -10.24
C LEU A 169 5.31 15.29 -10.33
N HIS A 170 4.86 16.07 -11.32
CA HIS A 170 3.48 16.55 -11.45
C HIS A 170 2.57 15.62 -12.25
N GLY A 171 2.89 14.33 -12.34
CA GLY A 171 2.15 13.24 -13.02
C GLY A 171 1.02 13.66 -13.97
N GLY A 172 1.16 13.36 -15.26
CA GLY A 172 0.13 13.67 -16.25
C GLY A 172 -1.26 13.06 -15.93
N PRO A 173 -2.33 13.52 -16.61
CA PRO A 173 -3.68 12.99 -16.38
C PRO A 173 -3.76 11.47 -16.56
N VAL A 174 -2.97 10.90 -17.49
CA VAL A 174 -2.93 9.47 -17.74
C VAL A 174 -2.28 8.70 -16.58
N THR A 175 -1.23 9.25 -15.96
CA THR A 175 -0.53 8.56 -14.86
C THR A 175 -1.40 8.51 -13.61
N ALA A 176 -2.16 9.58 -13.37
CA ALA A 176 -3.18 9.64 -12.32
C ALA A 176 -4.28 8.59 -12.54
N LEU A 177 -4.77 8.43 -13.77
CA LEU A 177 -5.77 7.41 -14.11
C LEU A 177 -5.21 5.98 -13.95
N LEU A 178 -3.98 5.73 -14.39
CA LEU A 178 -3.32 4.43 -14.23
C LEU A 178 -3.13 4.07 -12.76
N ALA A 179 -2.68 5.01 -11.92
CA ALA A 179 -2.52 4.78 -10.49
C ALA A 179 -3.87 4.53 -9.78
N THR A 180 -4.92 5.27 -10.18
CA THR A 180 -6.28 5.02 -9.69
C THR A 180 -6.79 3.64 -10.13
N GLY A 181 -6.45 3.21 -11.35
CA GLY A 181 -6.72 1.87 -11.86
C GLY A 181 -6.05 0.79 -11.01
N LEU A 182 -4.80 0.98 -10.59
CA LEU A 182 -4.11 0.07 -9.66
C LEU A 182 -4.86 -0.08 -8.33
N ALA A 183 -5.34 1.04 -7.76
CA ALA A 183 -6.16 1.00 -6.55
C ALA A 183 -7.46 0.19 -6.77
N GLY A 184 -8.12 0.38 -7.91
CA GLY A 184 -9.29 -0.41 -8.31
C GLY A 184 -9.00 -1.91 -8.41
N LEU A 185 -7.87 -2.31 -9.01
CA LEU A 185 -7.44 -3.71 -9.14
C LEU A 185 -7.26 -4.41 -7.79
N THR A 186 -6.76 -3.68 -6.79
CA THR A 186 -6.59 -4.18 -5.42
C THR A 186 -7.84 -4.03 -4.54
N GLY A 187 -8.90 -3.42 -5.05
CA GLY A 187 -10.12 -3.13 -4.29
C GLY A 187 -10.96 -4.36 -3.95
N LYS A 188 -11.87 -4.20 -2.98
CA LYS A 188 -12.79 -5.24 -2.50
C LYS A 188 -13.56 -5.98 -3.62
N PRO A 189 -14.07 -5.33 -4.69
CA PRO A 189 -14.82 -6.04 -5.74
C PRO A 189 -13.98 -7.08 -6.49
N LEU A 190 -12.69 -6.80 -6.68
CA LEU A 190 -11.75 -7.63 -7.43
C LEU A 190 -10.95 -8.58 -6.52
N GLN A 191 -11.03 -8.41 -5.20
CA GLN A 191 -10.37 -9.24 -4.20
C GLN A 191 -10.63 -10.75 -4.38
N ARG A 192 -11.83 -11.15 -4.86
CA ARG A 192 -12.14 -12.56 -5.13
C ARG A 192 -11.22 -13.18 -6.19
N PHE A 193 -10.78 -12.38 -7.16
CA PHE A 193 -9.88 -12.83 -8.23
C PHE A 193 -8.43 -12.61 -7.85
N THR A 194 -8.09 -11.44 -7.33
CA THR A 194 -6.70 -11.05 -7.06
C THR A 194 -6.16 -11.68 -5.77
N GLY A 195 -6.98 -11.79 -4.73
CA GLY A 195 -6.51 -12.10 -3.37
C GLY A 195 -5.72 -10.96 -2.73
N ALA A 196 -5.83 -9.73 -3.28
CA ALA A 196 -5.29 -8.52 -2.67
C ALA A 196 -6.00 -8.24 -1.33
N GLY A 197 -5.28 -7.66 -0.37
CA GLY A 197 -5.81 -7.31 0.94
C GLY A 197 -5.77 -5.81 1.23
N PRO A 198 -6.05 -5.42 2.49
CA PRO A 198 -6.09 -4.02 2.87
C PRO A 198 -4.76 -3.29 2.71
N VAL A 199 -3.61 -3.96 2.87
CA VAL A 199 -2.29 -3.28 2.80
C VAL A 199 -2.00 -2.87 1.36
N SER A 200 -2.12 -3.80 0.41
CA SER A 200 -1.91 -3.51 -1.01
C SER A 200 -2.90 -2.47 -1.53
N PHE A 201 -4.17 -2.56 -1.13
CA PHE A 201 -5.19 -1.58 -1.47
C PHE A 201 -4.87 -0.17 -0.94
N ASN A 202 -4.58 -0.06 0.36
CA ASN A 202 -4.28 1.23 0.96
C ASN A 202 -2.98 1.84 0.42
N LEU A 203 -1.98 1.01 0.11
CA LEU A 203 -0.76 1.48 -0.58
C LEU A 203 -1.06 2.01 -1.98
N ALA A 204 -1.88 1.31 -2.76
CA ALA A 204 -2.27 1.77 -4.10
C ALA A 204 -3.07 3.08 -4.04
N VAL A 205 -4.02 3.19 -3.10
CA VAL A 205 -4.79 4.44 -2.85
C VAL A 205 -3.86 5.57 -2.44
N LEU A 206 -2.89 5.31 -1.55
CA LEU A 206 -1.92 6.32 -1.11
C LEU A 206 -1.09 6.85 -2.27
N ILE A 207 -0.52 5.97 -3.08
CA ILE A 207 0.31 6.37 -4.23
C ILE A 207 -0.53 7.14 -5.26
N ALA A 208 -1.72 6.64 -5.60
CA ALA A 208 -2.63 7.31 -6.52
C ALA A 208 -3.03 8.70 -6.02
N THR A 209 -3.38 8.80 -4.74
CA THR A 209 -3.77 10.07 -4.12
C THR A 209 -2.62 11.06 -4.10
N ALA A 210 -1.40 10.62 -3.73
CA ALA A 210 -0.22 11.47 -3.71
C ALA A 210 0.10 12.05 -5.10
N TRP A 211 -0.04 11.25 -6.16
CA TRP A 211 0.14 11.73 -7.53
C TRP A 211 -0.97 12.64 -8.01
N LEU A 212 -2.23 12.30 -7.75
CA LEU A 212 -3.36 13.19 -8.05
C LEU A 212 -3.18 14.55 -7.38
N ALA A 213 -2.74 14.55 -6.11
CA ALA A 213 -2.48 15.75 -5.34
C ALA A 213 -1.27 16.55 -5.84
N ALA A 214 -0.19 15.88 -6.26
CA ALA A 214 0.99 16.51 -6.84
C ALA A 214 0.76 17.00 -8.28
N SER A 215 -0.25 16.45 -8.97
CA SER A 215 -0.61 16.86 -10.33
C SER A 215 -1.43 18.15 -10.32
N SER A 216 -1.03 19.13 -11.14
CA SER A 216 -1.85 20.32 -11.40
C SER A 216 -2.98 20.04 -12.40
N SER A 217 -3.29 18.78 -12.66
CA SER A 217 -4.24 18.34 -13.68
C SER A 217 -5.67 18.71 -13.30
N ILE A 218 -6.48 19.11 -14.29
CA ILE A 218 -7.91 19.33 -14.12
C ILE A 218 -8.66 18.05 -13.71
N VAL A 219 -8.08 16.88 -14.00
CA VAL A 219 -8.65 15.56 -13.70
C VAL A 219 -8.49 15.19 -12.22
N SER A 220 -7.58 15.83 -11.49
CA SER A 220 -7.28 15.50 -10.08
C SER A 220 -8.50 15.61 -9.16
N LEU A 221 -9.16 16.78 -9.15
CA LEU A 221 -10.34 17.07 -8.34
C LEU A 221 -11.52 16.10 -8.61
N PRO A 222 -12.01 15.93 -9.85
CA PRO A 222 -13.16 15.05 -10.09
C PRO A 222 -12.85 13.60 -9.73
N VAL A 223 -11.62 13.12 -9.96
CA VAL A 223 -11.23 11.75 -9.57
C VAL A 223 -11.19 11.59 -8.05
N LEU A 224 -10.62 12.55 -7.31
CA LEU A 224 -10.59 12.50 -5.84
C LEU A 224 -12.00 12.62 -5.23
N LEU A 225 -12.87 13.46 -5.79
CA LEU A 225 -14.27 13.57 -5.37
C LEU A 225 -15.04 12.26 -5.62
N ALA A 226 -14.88 11.68 -6.81
CA ALA A 226 -15.50 10.40 -7.14
C ALA A 226 -15.00 9.28 -6.23
N ALA A 227 -13.68 9.20 -5.99
CA ALA A 227 -13.08 8.23 -5.09
C ALA A 227 -13.59 8.39 -3.65
N CYS A 228 -13.71 9.64 -3.16
CA CYS A 228 -14.28 9.94 -1.84
C CYS A 228 -15.74 9.46 -1.74
N GLY A 229 -16.56 9.76 -2.75
CA GLY A 229 -17.95 9.31 -2.82
C GLY A 229 -18.09 7.78 -2.88
N LEU A 230 -17.25 7.09 -3.66
CA LEU A 230 -17.22 5.63 -3.75
C LEU A 230 -16.80 4.99 -2.43
N LEU A 231 -15.75 5.51 -1.78
CA LEU A 231 -15.27 5.00 -0.50
C LEU A 231 -16.19 5.35 0.67
N ALA A 232 -17.06 6.35 0.53
CA ALA A 232 -18.11 6.62 1.49
C ALA A 232 -19.24 5.58 1.42
N GLN A 233 -19.36 4.80 0.35
CA GLN A 233 -20.38 3.74 0.25
C GLN A 233 -20.08 2.57 1.18
N ARG A 234 -21.11 2.05 1.85
CA ARG A 234 -21.00 0.93 2.81
C ARG A 234 -20.25 -0.29 2.26
N ALA A 235 -20.44 -0.63 0.99
CA ALA A 235 -19.79 -1.79 0.37
C ALA A 235 -18.26 -1.64 0.25
N LEU A 236 -17.79 -0.42 -0.02
CA LEU A 236 -16.39 -0.11 -0.29
C LEU A 236 -15.68 0.56 0.89
N PHE A 237 -16.42 0.88 1.95
CA PHE A 237 -15.92 1.65 3.09
C PHE A 237 -14.63 1.09 3.69
N ASP A 238 -13.59 1.91 3.67
CA ASP A 238 -12.31 1.69 4.33
C ASP A 238 -11.86 3.03 4.90
N VAL A 239 -11.66 3.08 6.22
CA VAL A 239 -11.33 4.32 6.94
C VAL A 239 -9.97 4.85 6.51
N VAL A 240 -8.98 3.97 6.27
CA VAL A 240 -7.64 4.39 5.88
C VAL A 240 -7.69 4.96 4.47
N ALA A 241 -8.27 4.24 3.51
CA ALA A 241 -8.39 4.71 2.13
C ALA A 241 -9.19 6.02 2.04
N LEU A 242 -10.32 6.13 2.74
CA LEU A 242 -11.15 7.34 2.72
C LEU A 242 -10.40 8.52 3.34
N SER A 243 -9.69 8.31 4.45
CA SER A 243 -8.87 9.37 5.08
C SER A 243 -7.75 9.83 4.16
N THR A 244 -7.09 8.91 3.47
CA THR A 244 -6.04 9.22 2.50
C THR A 244 -6.59 10.06 1.33
N VAL A 245 -7.69 9.63 0.71
CA VAL A 245 -8.33 10.38 -0.39
C VAL A 245 -8.84 11.74 0.08
N ALA A 246 -9.45 11.82 1.26
CA ALA A 246 -9.92 13.08 1.83
C ALA A 246 -8.77 14.06 2.08
N LEU A 247 -7.62 13.57 2.57
CA LEU A 247 -6.42 14.39 2.75
C LEU A 247 -5.89 14.92 1.41
N GLY A 248 -5.82 14.07 0.39
CA GLY A 248 -5.42 14.50 -0.96
C GLY A 248 -6.37 15.51 -1.57
N LEU A 249 -7.68 15.31 -1.40
CA LEU A 249 -8.70 16.26 -1.84
C LEU A 249 -8.54 17.61 -1.15
N LEU A 250 -8.36 17.60 0.17
CA LEU A 250 -8.12 18.81 0.96
C LEU A 250 -6.88 19.55 0.48
N PHE A 251 -5.78 18.82 0.24
CA PHE A 251 -4.55 19.40 -0.29
C PHE A 251 -4.79 20.11 -1.62
N VAL A 252 -5.43 19.45 -2.60
CA VAL A 252 -5.68 20.06 -3.93
C VAL A 252 -6.59 21.28 -3.83
N VAL A 253 -7.66 21.20 -3.04
CA VAL A 253 -8.60 22.32 -2.84
C VAL A 253 -7.87 23.51 -2.20
N LEU A 254 -7.07 23.27 -1.17
CA LEU A 254 -6.32 24.33 -0.48
C LEU A 254 -5.22 24.92 -1.35
N SER A 255 -4.50 24.11 -2.14
CA SER A 255 -3.51 24.62 -3.10
C SER A 255 -4.16 25.54 -4.13
N LYS A 256 -5.30 25.14 -4.70
CA LYS A 256 -6.05 25.99 -5.66
C LYS A 256 -6.63 27.24 -5.01
N ALA A 257 -7.10 27.16 -3.77
CA ALA A 257 -7.56 28.31 -3.01
C ALA A 257 -6.40 29.27 -2.71
N ALA A 258 -5.24 28.74 -2.33
CA ALA A 258 -4.04 29.53 -2.10
C ALA A 258 -3.61 30.25 -3.38
N ASP A 259 -3.55 29.55 -4.51
CA ASP A 259 -3.25 30.16 -5.81
C ASP A 259 -4.24 31.28 -6.15
N ALA A 260 -5.53 31.09 -5.89
CA ALA A 260 -6.56 32.10 -6.20
C ALA A 260 -6.54 33.31 -5.24
N LEU A 261 -6.26 33.11 -3.95
CA LEU A 261 -6.26 34.18 -2.95
C LEU A 261 -4.94 34.96 -2.92
N LEU A 262 -3.81 34.31 -3.24
CA LEU A 262 -2.47 34.86 -3.09
C LEU A 262 -1.80 35.26 -4.41
N SER A 263 -2.46 35.09 -5.57
CA SER A 263 -1.89 35.43 -6.88
C SER A 263 -1.56 36.92 -7.07
N GLY A 264 -2.14 37.81 -6.26
CA GLY A 264 -1.96 39.27 -6.37
C GLY A 264 -1.02 39.86 -5.31
N SER A 265 -1.20 39.49 -4.04
CA SER A 265 -0.38 39.98 -2.92
C SER A 265 -0.44 39.01 -1.74
N TRP A 266 0.66 38.92 -0.98
CA TRP A 266 0.74 38.14 0.25
C TRP A 266 0.14 38.92 1.42
N ASP A 267 -1.18 39.19 1.35
CA ASP A 267 -1.91 39.82 2.43
C ASP A 267 -2.07 38.86 3.62
N ILE A 268 -1.77 39.34 4.82
CA ILE A 268 -1.98 38.64 6.08
C ILE A 268 -3.45 38.19 6.21
N GLY A 269 -4.39 39.03 5.75
CA GLY A 269 -5.82 38.70 5.72
C GLY A 269 -6.13 37.47 4.87
N ALA A 270 -5.54 37.38 3.67
CA ALA A 270 -5.72 36.24 2.77
C ALA A 270 -5.11 34.95 3.32
N VAL A 271 -3.92 35.03 3.93
CA VAL A 271 -3.27 33.88 4.59
C VAL A 271 -4.10 33.40 5.80
N PHE A 272 -4.64 34.33 6.60
CA PHE A 272 -5.51 34.00 7.73
C PHE A 272 -6.80 33.31 7.28
N LEU A 273 -7.45 33.82 6.22
CA LEU A 273 -8.63 33.17 5.63
C LEU A 273 -8.32 31.77 5.10
N LEU A 274 -7.20 31.59 4.41
CA LEU A 274 -6.76 30.28 3.92
C LEU A 274 -6.54 29.30 5.09
N ALA A 275 -5.94 29.76 6.20
CA ALA A 275 -5.74 28.95 7.40
C ALA A 275 -7.09 28.54 8.04
N LEU A 276 -8.04 29.47 8.15
CA LEU A 276 -9.40 29.16 8.65
C LEU A 276 -10.13 28.16 7.76
N LEU A 277 -10.05 28.32 6.44
CA LEU A 277 -10.62 27.38 5.48
C LEU A 277 -10.00 25.99 5.62
N ALA A 278 -8.68 25.90 5.75
CA ALA A 278 -7.98 24.64 5.98
C ALA A 278 -8.45 23.95 7.27
N LEU A 279 -8.57 24.71 8.36
CA LEU A 279 -8.95 24.19 9.67
C LEU A 279 -10.42 23.72 9.67
N ALA A 280 -11.33 24.49 9.07
CA ALA A 280 -12.73 24.14 8.93
C ALA A 280 -12.93 22.90 8.04
N ALA A 281 -12.23 22.83 6.90
CA ALA A 281 -12.33 21.71 5.98
C ALA A 281 -11.74 20.42 6.57
N LEU A 282 -10.62 20.50 7.29
CA LEU A 282 -10.05 19.36 8.01
C LEU A 282 -11.00 18.85 9.10
N ALA A 283 -11.54 19.75 9.93
CA ALA A 283 -12.50 19.40 10.97
C ALA A 283 -13.77 18.75 10.37
N GLY A 284 -14.27 19.29 9.26
CA GLY A 284 -15.40 18.73 8.51
C GLY A 284 -15.12 17.33 7.99
N ALA A 285 -13.95 17.11 7.38
CA ALA A 285 -13.54 15.80 6.87
C ALA A 285 -13.43 14.76 7.99
N VAL A 286 -12.75 15.09 9.10
CA VAL A 286 -12.61 14.20 10.26
C VAL A 286 -13.98 13.86 10.85
N ARG A 287 -14.83 14.86 11.06
CA ARG A 287 -16.19 14.66 11.59
C ARG A 287 -17.02 13.76 10.68
N GLY A 288 -16.97 13.97 9.36
CA GLY A 288 -17.69 13.15 8.38
C GLY A 288 -17.22 11.69 8.38
N ILE A 289 -15.91 11.46 8.38
CA ILE A 289 -15.31 10.12 8.42
C ILE A 289 -15.68 9.39 9.72
N LEU A 290 -15.59 10.06 10.86
CA LEU A 290 -15.97 9.48 12.15
C LEU A 290 -17.46 9.16 12.22
N PHE A 291 -18.31 10.03 11.68
CA PHE A 291 -19.76 9.80 11.60
C PHE A 291 -20.08 8.54 10.77
N LEU A 292 -19.47 8.39 9.59
CA LEU A 292 -19.65 7.20 8.75
C LEU A 292 -19.13 5.94 9.43
N ASN A 293 -17.93 6.01 10.03
CA ASN A 293 -17.34 4.89 10.76
C ASN A 293 -18.24 4.43 11.92
N ASN A 294 -18.77 5.36 12.71
CA ASN A 294 -19.67 5.03 13.82
C ASN A 294 -21.00 4.46 13.32
N SER A 295 -21.59 5.05 12.27
CA SER A 295 -22.86 4.59 11.69
C SER A 295 -22.76 3.16 11.15
N TYR A 296 -21.68 2.84 10.43
CA TYR A 296 -21.48 1.50 9.90
C TYR A 296 -21.10 0.47 10.96
N ARG A 297 -20.44 0.89 12.05
CA ARG A 297 -20.20 0.00 13.19
C ARG A 297 -21.48 -0.36 13.94
N GLN A 298 -22.35 0.62 14.21
CA GLN A 298 -23.61 0.38 14.93
C GLN A 298 -24.57 -0.52 14.15
N GLN A 299 -24.66 -0.36 12.82
CA GLN A 299 -25.52 -1.20 11.97
C GLN A 299 -24.98 -2.61 11.72
N GLY A 300 -23.70 -2.88 12.01
CA GLY A 300 -23.12 -4.22 11.97
C GLY A 300 -23.35 -5.03 13.27
N GLU A 301 -23.86 -4.38 14.31
CA GLU A 301 -24.19 -4.98 15.61
C GLU A 301 -25.72 -5.19 15.80
N ALA A 302 -26.53 -4.89 14.77
CA ALA A 302 -27.95 -5.25 14.76
C ALA A 302 -28.10 -6.75 14.46
N PRO A 303 -28.79 -7.53 15.31
CA PRO A 303 -28.94 -8.98 15.18
C PRO A 303 -29.69 -9.39 13.91
#